data_AF-A0A940DLG5-F1
#
_entry.id   AF-A0A940DLG5-F1
#
_cell.length_a   1.000
_cell.length_b   1.000
_cell.length_c   1.000
_cell.angle_alpha   90.00
_cell.angle_beta   90.00
_cell.angle_gamma   90.00
#
_symmetry.space_group_name_H-M   'P 1'
#
loop_
_entity.id
_entity.type
_entity.pdbx_description
1 polymer ?
#
loop_
_entity_poly.entity_id
_entity_poly.type
_entity_poly.pdbx_seq_one_letter_code
_entity_poly.pdbx_strand_id
1 'polypeptide(L)'
;MSRFDRFWIGLMAGLLLPLLFGWLFLTSVYHGEMTAGHILQFMTGSSMIVKFMFIAILPDMFLVFLLNTWELWRMCRGVFVALFLYVAACVPFVV
;
A
#
# COMPACT_ATOMS: atom_id res chain seq x y z
N MET A 1 -28.58 6.06 4.95
CA MET A 1 -27.58 6.11 3.87
C MET A 1 -26.16 6.42 4.42
N SER A 2 -25.71 5.80 5.52
CA SER A 2 -24.48 6.22 6.24
C SER A 2 -23.55 5.08 6.70
N ARG A 3 -23.90 3.83 6.35
CA ARG A 3 -23.25 2.61 6.86
C ARG A 3 -22.43 1.87 5.80
N PHE A 4 -22.68 2.16 4.52
CA PHE A 4 -21.99 1.56 3.38
C PHE A 4 -20.70 2.34 3.02
N ASP A 5 -20.64 3.66 3.30
CA ASP A 5 -19.51 4.51 2.89
C ASP A 5 -18.22 4.22 3.64
N ARG A 6 -18.28 3.92 4.94
CA ARG A 6 -17.07 3.75 5.77
C ARG A 6 -16.20 2.59 5.30
N PHE A 7 -16.79 1.53 4.75
CA PHE A 7 -16.00 0.43 4.18
C PHE A 7 -15.18 0.90 2.97
N TRP A 8 -15.82 1.59 2.03
CA TRP A 8 -15.16 2.10 0.84
C TRP A 8 -14.10 3.15 1.15
N ILE A 9 -14.33 3.99 2.15
CA ILE A 9 -13.32 4.95 2.62
C ILE A 9 -12.09 4.20 3.16
N GLY A 10 -12.29 3.16 3.98
CA GLY A 10 -11.18 2.32 4.46
C GLY A 10 -10.44 1.61 3.32
N LEU A 11 -11.17 1.08 2.34
CA LEU A 11 -10.59 0.41 1.17
C LEU A 11 -9.75 1.38 0.32
N MET A 12 -10.30 2.57 0.03
CA MET A 12 -9.59 3.60 -0.73
C MET A 12 -8.37 4.12 0.04
N ALA A 13 -8.50 4.33 1.36
CA ALA A 13 -7.38 4.70 2.19
C ALA A 13 -6.27 3.64 2.14
N GLY A 14 -6.61 2.36 2.34
CA GLY A 14 -5.65 1.26 2.26
C GLY A 14 -5.06 1.00 0.86
N LEU A 15 -5.71 1.46 -0.21
CA LEU A 15 -5.11 1.42 -1.56
C LEU A 15 -4.20 2.61 -1.83
N LEU A 16 -4.56 3.80 -1.34
CA LEU A 16 -3.82 5.02 -1.64
C LEU A 16 -2.59 5.17 -0.74
N LEU A 17 -2.66 4.79 0.53
CA LEU A 17 -1.57 4.98 1.49
C LEU A 17 -0.27 4.26 1.08
N PRO A 18 -0.30 2.98 0.67
CA PRO A 18 0.89 2.26 0.21
C PRO A 18 1.50 2.88 -1.04
N LEU A 19 0.67 3.36 -1.98
CA LEU A 19 1.16 4.04 -3.19
C LEU A 19 1.84 5.37 -2.85
N LEU A 20 1.23 6.15 -1.97
CA LEU A 20 1.76 7.45 -1.55
C LEU A 20 3.09 7.29 -0.81
N PHE A 21 3.18 6.32 0.11
CA PHE A 21 4.43 6.00 0.80
C PHE A 21 5.47 5.40 -0.13
N GLY A 22 5.08 4.51 -1.05
CA GLY A 22 5.97 3.97 -2.07
C GLY A 22 6.56 5.08 -2.94
N TRP A 23 5.75 6.05 -3.35
CA TRP A 23 6.21 7.22 -4.10
C TRP A 23 7.15 8.12 -3.30
N LEU A 24 6.80 8.43 -2.05
CA LEU A 24 7.66 9.22 -1.16
C LEU A 24 8.99 8.51 -0.88
N PHE A 25 8.97 7.19 -0.71
CA PHE A 25 10.19 6.41 -0.52
C PHE A 25 11.05 6.39 -1.79
N LEU A 26 10.45 6.18 -2.96
CA LEU A 26 11.18 6.24 -4.24
C LEU A 26 11.83 7.59 -4.47
N THR A 27 11.10 8.68 -4.25
CA THR A 27 11.60 10.05 -4.44
C THR A 27 12.66 10.46 -3.40
N SER A 28 12.60 9.94 -2.18
CA SER A 28 13.59 10.20 -1.12
C SER A 28 14.84 9.31 -1.21
N VAL A 29 14.74 8.12 -1.78
CA VAL A 29 15.88 7.20 -1.93
C VAL A 29 16.60 7.40 -3.27
N TYR A 30 15.85 7.65 -4.35
CA TYR A 30 16.39 7.91 -5.68
C TYR A 30 16.34 9.41 -6.00
N HIS A 31 17.40 10.12 -5.64
CA HIS A 31 17.59 11.55 -5.94
C HIS A 31 18.07 11.85 -7.37
N GLY A 32 18.15 10.85 -8.26
CA GLY A 32 18.68 11.01 -9.63
C GLY A 32 17.60 11.15 -10.70
N GLU A 33 17.97 11.64 -11.88
CA GLU A 33 17.14 11.83 -13.10
C GLU A 33 16.58 10.52 -13.71
N MET A 34 16.42 9.46 -12.92
CA MET A 34 15.82 8.22 -13.37
C MET A 34 14.32 8.42 -13.56
N THR A 35 13.90 8.39 -14.82
CA THR A 35 12.49 8.45 -15.21
C THR A 35 11.72 7.33 -14.53
N ALA A 36 10.46 7.56 -14.15
CA ALA A 36 9.61 6.57 -13.45
C ALA A 36 9.58 5.18 -14.14
N GLY A 37 9.72 5.13 -15.47
CA GLY A 37 9.82 3.88 -16.24
C GLY A 37 11.10 3.07 -15.98
N HIS A 38 12.25 3.73 -15.78
CA HIS A 38 13.52 3.05 -15.46
C HIS A 38 13.50 2.47 -14.04
N ILE A 39 12.87 3.18 -13.10
CA ILE A 39 12.64 2.70 -11.74
C ILE A 39 11.74 1.46 -11.77
N LEU A 40 10.64 1.49 -12.54
CA LEU A 40 9.75 0.35 -12.71
C LEU A 40 10.48 -0.85 -13.31
N GLN A 41 11.28 -0.67 -14.35
CA GLN A 41 12.08 -1.74 -14.95
C GLN A 41 13.12 -2.32 -13.96
N PHE A 42 13.79 -1.46 -13.20
CA PHE A 42 14.73 -1.89 -12.16
C PHE A 42 14.05 -2.65 -11.04
N MET A 43 12.86 -2.21 -10.62
CA MET A 43 12.04 -2.88 -9.62
C MET A 43 11.51 -4.22 -10.13
N THR A 44 11.08 -4.35 -11.39
CA THR A 44 10.63 -5.63 -11.94
C THR A 44 11.77 -6.61 -12.21
N GLY A 45 12.98 -6.10 -12.49
CA GLY A 45 14.18 -6.93 -12.74
C GLY A 45 14.91 -7.38 -11.48
N SER A 46 14.56 -6.84 -10.32
CA SER A 46 15.16 -7.20 -9.03
C SER A 46 14.07 -7.63 -8.06
N SER A 47 14.38 -8.51 -7.10
CA SER A 47 13.47 -8.86 -6.00
C SER A 47 13.15 -7.68 -5.06
N MET A 48 13.52 -6.46 -5.45
CA MET A 48 13.31 -5.22 -4.71
C MET A 48 11.84 -4.81 -4.70
N ILE A 49 11.04 -5.16 -5.72
CA ILE A 49 9.60 -4.84 -5.75
C ILE A 49 8.85 -5.41 -4.55
N VAL A 50 9.21 -6.64 -4.15
CA VAL A 50 8.63 -7.33 -3.01
C VAL A 50 8.98 -6.60 -1.71
N LYS A 51 10.25 -6.21 -1.54
CA LYS A 51 10.73 -5.47 -0.36
C LYS A 51 10.03 -4.11 -0.24
N PHE A 52 9.87 -3.41 -1.36
CA PHE A 52 9.15 -2.14 -1.43
C PHE A 52 7.67 -2.30 -1.06
N MET A 53 7.02 -3.35 -1.54
CA MET A 53 5.63 -3.66 -1.20
C MET A 53 5.47 -3.97 0.30
N PHE A 54 6.40 -4.70 0.92
CA PHE A 54 6.38 -4.93 2.37
C PHE A 54 6.52 -3.64 3.17
N ILE A 55 7.40 -2.73 2.74
CA ILE A 55 7.55 -1.40 3.36
C ILE A 55 6.27 -0.58 3.18
N ALA A 56 5.66 -0.63 2.00
CA ALA A 56 4.44 0.09 1.67
C ALA A 56 3.20 -0.42 2.41
N ILE A 57 3.24 -1.62 3.00
CA ILE A 57 2.18 -2.19 3.84
C ILE A 57 2.23 -1.67 5.29
N LEU A 58 3.39 -1.21 5.79
CA LEU A 58 3.50 -0.70 7.17
C LEU A 58 2.54 0.46 7.49
N PRO A 59 2.33 1.46 6.60
CA PRO A 59 1.34 2.51 6.81
C PRO A 59 -0.08 1.98 6.93
N ASP A 60 -0.45 0.93 6.20
CA ASP A 60 -1.77 0.29 6.32
C ASP A 60 -1.93 -0.40 7.67
N MET A 61 -0.89 -1.07 8.16
CA MET A 61 -0.91 -1.66 9.51
C MET A 61 -1.11 -0.57 10.56
N PHE A 62 -0.40 0.54 10.45
CA PHE A 62 -0.57 1.69 11.34
C PHE A 62 -1.99 2.30 11.26
N LEU A 63 -2.53 2.42 10.04
CA LEU A 63 -3.90 2.88 9.82
C LEU A 63 -4.93 1.93 10.46
N VAL A 64 -4.74 0.62 10.35
CA VAL A 64 -5.60 -0.38 11.01
C VAL A 64 -5.56 -0.20 12.52
N PHE A 65 -4.38 0.02 13.12
CA PHE A 65 -4.27 0.29 14.56
C PHE A 65 -5.05 1.54 14.97
N LEU A 66 -4.91 2.66 14.25
CA LEU A 66 -5.66 3.89 14.51
C LEU A 66 -7.17 3.70 14.40
N LEU A 67 -7.63 3.06 13.32
CA LEU A 67 -9.05 2.81 13.09
C LEU A 67 -9.63 1.84 14.12
N ASN A 68 -8.83 0.90 14.61
CA ASN A 68 -9.20 -0.01 15.69
C ASN A 68 -9.37 0.72 17.03
N THR A 69 -8.46 1.64 17.36
CA THR A 69 -8.57 2.50 18.57
C THR A 69 -9.84 3.35 18.56
N TRP A 70 -10.31 3.77 17.38
CA TRP A 70 -11.55 4.53 17.23
C TRP A 70 -12.81 3.66 17.04
N GLU A 71 -12.70 2.34 17.22
CA GLU A 71 -13.78 1.37 17.03
C GLU A 71 -14.42 1.43 15.63
N LEU A 72 -13.67 1.86 14.61
CA LEU A 72 -14.12 1.99 13.22
C LEU A 72 -13.93 0.67 12.45
N TRP A 73 -14.46 -0.42 13.00
CA TRP A 73 -14.31 -1.78 12.48
C TRP A 73 -14.64 -1.96 11.00
N ARG A 74 -15.60 -1.19 10.46
CA ARG A 74 -15.97 -1.22 9.03
C ARG A 74 -14.87 -0.67 8.14
N MET A 75 -14.16 0.35 8.59
CA MET A 75 -13.02 0.93 7.87
C MET A 75 -11.83 -0.04 7.92
N CYS A 76 -11.56 -0.65 9.10
CA CYS A 76 -10.51 -1.67 9.23
C CYS A 76 -10.70 -2.81 8.22
N ARG A 77 -11.94 -3.30 8.06
CA ARG A 77 -12.24 -4.34 7.06
C ARG A 77 -11.92 -3.90 5.63
N GLY A 78 -12.20 -2.64 5.29
CA GLY A 78 -11.82 -2.07 3.99
C GLY A 78 -10.30 -2.07 3.80
N VAL A 79 -9.55 -1.62 4.81
CA VAL A 79 -8.07 -1.63 4.76
C VAL A 79 -7.52 -3.05 4.63
N PHE A 80 -8.05 -4.03 5.38
CA PHE A 80 -7.62 -5.43 5.24
C PHE A 80 -7.87 -6.02 3.86
N VAL A 81 -8.98 -5.65 3.20
CA VAL A 81 -9.24 -6.07 1.82
C VAL A 81 -8.22 -5.46 0.87
N ALA A 82 -7.87 -4.18 1.02
CA ALA A 82 -6.81 -3.54 0.22
C ALA A 82 -5.46 -4.26 0.42
N LEU A 83 -5.11 -4.55 1.66
CA LEU A 83 -3.93 -5.32 2.06
C LEU A 83 -3.87 -6.68 1.38
N PHE A 84 -5.00 -7.40 1.35
CA PHE A 84 -5.07 -8.70 0.69
C PHE A 84 -4.87 -8.59 -0.83
N LEU A 85 -5.43 -7.55 -1.46
CA LEU A 85 -5.21 -7.26 -2.88
C LEU A 85 -3.73 -6.95 -3.18
N TYR A 86 -3.05 -6.19 -2.32
CA TYR A 86 -1.61 -5.94 -2.46
C TYR A 86 -0.78 -7.21 -2.35
N VAL A 87 -1.05 -8.05 -1.35
CA VAL A 87 -0.34 -9.32 -1.18
C VAL A 87 -0.59 -10.22 -2.39
N ALA A 88 -1.84 -10.33 -2.86
CA ALA A 88 -2.18 -11.10 -4.04
C ALA A 88 -1.46 -10.59 -5.30
N ALA A 89 -1.37 -9.26 -5.48
CA ALA A 89 -0.61 -8.65 -6.57
C ALA A 89 0.91 -8.90 -6.47
N CYS A 90 1.44 -9.16 -5.27
CA CYS A 90 2.85 -9.47 -5.06
C CYS A 90 3.21 -10.93 -5.34
N VAL A 91 2.28 -11.87 -5.22
CA VAL A 91 2.54 -13.32 -5.39
C VAL A 91 3.32 -13.63 -6.68
N PRO A 92 3.02 -13.05 -7.86
CA PRO A 92 3.76 -13.32 -9.09
C PRO A 92 5.22 -12.86 -9.10
N PHE A 93 5.61 -11.98 -8.16
CA PHE A 93 6.97 -11.42 -8.07
C PHE A 93 7.83 -12.10 -7.00
N VAL A 94 7.26 -13.04 -6.23
CA VAL A 94 7.94 -13.79 -5.16
C VAL A 94 8.39 -15.18 -5.61
N VAL A 95 7.73 -15.74 -6.64
CA VAL A 95 8.00 -17.05 -7.25
C VAL A 95 8.96 -16.89 -8.43
#